data_AF-A0AAW2MCS0-F1
#
_entry.id   AF-A0AAW2MCS0-F1
#
_cell.length_a   1.000
_cell.length_b   1.000
_cell.length_c   1.000
_cell.angle_alpha   90.00
_cell.angle_beta   90.00
_cell.angle_gamma   90.00
#
_symmetry.space_group_name_H-M   'P 1'
#
loop_
_entity.id
_entity.type
_entity.pdbx_description
1 polymer ?
#
loop_
_entity_poly.entity_id
_entity_poly.type
_entity_poly.pdbx_seq_one_letter_code
_entity_poly.pdbx_strand_id
1 'polypeptide(L)'
;MRTKVQEGKNNQFIIQDDGMLLNGKRICVSNVEELRMEIMHEAHYAPYAMHPGSTKMYRDLRPYYWWPTMKKDVEFVARCLTCQHVKTEHQALAGKLHPLSIPEWKWEKITMDFVTGLHSENMMLFGWLGID
;
A
#
# COMPACT_ATOMS: atom_id res chain seq x y z
N MET A 1 19.19 -0.82 25.10
CA MET A 1 18.12 -1.84 25.11
C MET A 1 18.63 -3.15 25.69
N ARG A 2 19.69 -3.75 25.14
CA ARG A 2 20.42 -4.88 25.76
C ARG A 2 20.76 -4.67 27.23
N THR A 3 21.28 -3.50 27.62
CA THR A 3 21.61 -3.16 29.02
C THR A 3 20.41 -3.27 29.97
N LYS A 4 19.22 -2.84 29.53
CA LYS A 4 17.98 -2.91 30.34
C LYS A 4 17.40 -4.32 30.45
N VAL A 5 17.71 -5.19 29.48
CA VAL A 5 17.32 -6.61 29.49
C VAL A 5 18.25 -7.41 30.41
N GLN A 6 19.54 -7.09 30.41
CA GLN A 6 20.53 -7.66 31.34
C GLN A 6 20.27 -7.29 32.80
N GLU A 7 19.67 -6.13 33.06
CA GLU A 7 19.21 -5.72 34.40
C GLU A 7 17.96 -6.48 34.91
N GLY A 8 17.46 -7.49 34.18
CA GLY A 8 16.35 -8.34 34.63
C GLY A 8 14.97 -7.67 34.64
N LYS A 9 14.84 -6.47 34.06
CA LYS A 9 13.60 -5.66 34.11
C LYS A 9 12.60 -5.92 32.99
N ASN A 10 12.82 -6.92 32.13
CA ASN A 10 11.95 -7.10 30.96
C ASN A 10 11.85 -8.57 30.48
N ASN A 11 10.85 -9.29 30.97
CA ASN A 11 10.57 -10.70 30.59
C ASN A 11 10.16 -10.88 29.12
N GLN A 12 9.97 -9.79 28.38
CA GLN A 12 9.56 -9.84 26.97
C GLN A 12 10.73 -10.11 26.01
N PHE A 13 11.98 -9.94 26.47
CA PHE A 13 13.16 -10.00 25.62
C PHE A 13 14.14 -11.10 26.07
N ILE A 14 14.63 -11.89 25.12
CA ILE A 14 15.56 -12.99 25.36
C ILE A 14 16.86 -12.71 24.60
N ILE A 15 18.01 -12.94 25.23
CA ILE A 15 19.30 -12.91 24.55
C ILE A 15 19.70 -14.35 24.26
N GLN A 16 20.00 -14.67 23.00
CA GLN A 16 20.50 -15.97 22.58
C GLN A 16 22.02 -16.08 22.77
N ASP A 17 22.54 -17.30 22.72
CA ASP A 17 23.97 -17.60 22.93
C ASP A 17 24.90 -16.93 21.89
N ASP A 18 24.38 -16.67 20.69
CA ASP A 18 25.04 -15.92 19.61
C ASP A 18 24.98 -14.39 19.80
N GLY A 19 24.38 -13.92 20.89
CA GLY A 19 24.19 -12.52 21.23
C GLY A 19 22.96 -11.88 20.58
N MET A 20 22.16 -12.58 19.78
CA MET A 20 20.93 -12.04 19.18
C MET A 20 19.90 -11.69 20.28
N LEU A 21 19.25 -10.54 20.13
CA LEU A 21 18.17 -10.12 21.04
C LEU A 21 16.82 -10.44 20.37
N LEU A 22 15.97 -11.21 21.03
CA LEU A 22 14.64 -11.60 20.55
C LEU A 22 13.54 -10.91 21.35
N ASN A 23 12.45 -10.54 20.67
CA ASN A 23 11.16 -10.17 21.28
C ASN A 23 10.12 -11.22 20.86
N GLY A 24 9.80 -12.14 21.77
CA GLY A 24 9.09 -13.37 21.42
C GLY A 24 9.87 -14.19 20.40
N LYS A 25 9.35 -14.31 19.17
CA LYS A 25 10.00 -15.03 18.04
C LYS A 25 10.68 -14.11 17.01
N ARG A 26 10.78 -12.81 17.30
CA ARG A 26 11.25 -11.79 16.36
C ARG A 26 12.63 -11.30 16.73
N ILE A 27 13.48 -11.07 15.74
CA ILE A 27 14.82 -10.50 15.90
C ILE A 27 14.68 -9.00 16.18
N CYS A 28 15.23 -8.56 17.30
CA CYS A 28 15.33 -7.15 17.65
C CYS A 28 16.45 -6.50 16.85
N VAL A 29 16.09 -5.57 15.96
CA VAL A 29 17.06 -4.81 15.19
C VAL A 29 17.59 -3.66 16.04
N SER A 30 18.91 -3.59 16.16
CA SER A 30 19.62 -2.53 16.88
C SER A 30 19.23 -1.13 16.38
N ASN A 31 19.47 -0.10 17.19
CA ASN A 31 19.26 1.30 16.79
C ASN A 31 20.40 1.83 15.92
N VAL A 32 20.72 1.08 14.87
CA VAL A 32 21.69 1.42 13.83
C VAL A 32 20.86 1.67 12.57
N GLU A 33 20.89 2.90 12.09
CA GLU A 33 20.06 3.34 10.96
C GLU A 33 20.37 2.52 9.70
N GLU A 34 21.64 2.27 9.44
CA GLU A 34 22.13 1.50 8.28
C GLU A 34 21.50 0.10 8.21
N LEU A 35 21.46 -0.63 9.33
CA LEU A 35 20.87 -1.98 9.38
C LEU A 35 19.37 -1.95 9.11
N ARG A 36 18.65 -0.98 9.67
CA ARG A 36 17.21 -0.84 9.43
C ARG A 36 16.93 -0.46 7.98
N MET A 37 17.74 0.44 7.43
CA MET A 37 17.68 0.85 6.05
C MET A 37 17.96 -0.30 5.09
N GLU A 38 18.95 -1.15 5.37
CA GLU A 38 19.26 -2.31 4.54
C GLU A 38 18.08 -3.30 4.48
N ILE A 39 17.47 -3.60 5.63
CA ILE A 39 16.26 -4.45 5.71
C ILE A 39 15.11 -3.84 4.90
N MET A 40 14.85 -2.53 5.05
CA MET A 40 13.79 -1.85 4.31
C MET A 40 14.09 -1.76 2.81
N HIS A 41 15.36 -1.56 2.45
CA HIS A 41 15.80 -1.46 1.07
C HIS A 41 15.63 -2.79 0.35
N GLU A 42 16.10 -3.89 0.92
CA GLU A 42 15.91 -5.24 0.36
C GLU A 42 14.43 -5.56 0.20
N ALA A 43 13.62 -5.33 1.25
CA ALA A 43 12.19 -5.62 1.20
C ALA A 43 11.40 -4.74 0.21
N HIS A 44 11.96 -3.61 -0.25
CA HIS A 44 11.30 -2.71 -1.16
C HIS A 44 11.80 -2.81 -2.61
N TYR A 45 13.12 -2.86 -2.79
CA TYR A 45 13.80 -2.78 -4.09
C TYR A 45 14.24 -4.13 -4.65
N ALA A 46 14.11 -5.22 -3.89
CA ALA A 46 14.40 -6.54 -4.44
C ALA A 46 13.58 -6.77 -5.73
N PRO A 47 14.16 -7.36 -6.79
CA PRO A 47 13.48 -7.54 -8.08
C PRO A 47 12.12 -8.25 -7.99
N TYR A 48 11.98 -9.13 -7.00
CA TYR A 48 10.77 -9.90 -6.72
C TYR A 48 9.78 -9.21 -5.75
N ALA A 49 10.17 -8.12 -5.09
CA ALA A 49 9.32 -7.44 -4.09
C ALA A 49 8.20 -6.60 -4.72
N MET A 50 8.36 -6.19 -5.99
CA MET A 50 7.39 -5.38 -6.74
C MET A 50 7.03 -4.05 -6.03
N HIS A 51 8.00 -3.37 -5.42
CA HIS A 51 7.79 -2.07 -4.78
C HIS A 51 6.57 -2.01 -3.83
N PRO A 52 6.53 -2.84 -2.79
CA PRO A 52 5.38 -2.95 -1.90
C PRO A 52 5.11 -1.65 -1.16
N GLY A 53 3.83 -1.32 -0.95
CA GLY A 53 3.41 -0.21 -0.10
C GLY A 53 3.73 -0.43 1.38
N SER A 54 3.74 0.64 2.18
CA SER A 54 4.08 0.61 3.61
C SER A 54 3.31 -0.44 4.43
N THR A 55 2.00 -0.60 4.18
CA THR A 55 1.18 -1.62 4.87
C THR A 55 1.67 -3.04 4.58
N LYS A 56 2.00 -3.33 3.32
CA LYS A 56 2.53 -4.65 2.91
C LYS A 56 3.92 -4.86 3.49
N MET A 57 4.80 -3.87 3.40
CA MET A 57 6.14 -3.94 4.02
C MET A 57 6.08 -4.24 5.51
N TYR A 58 5.24 -3.52 6.27
CA TYR A 58 5.09 -3.78 7.69
C TYR A 58 4.59 -5.19 7.98
N ARG A 59 3.58 -5.66 7.22
CA ARG A 59 3.04 -7.01 7.39
C ARG A 59 4.07 -8.10 7.09
N ASP A 60 4.90 -7.89 6.07
CA ASP A 60 5.87 -8.87 5.60
C ASP A 60 7.11 -8.91 6.53
N LEU A 61 7.53 -7.77 7.10
CA LEU A 61 8.68 -7.68 8.01
C LEU A 61 8.34 -8.03 9.48
N ARG A 62 7.13 -7.69 9.96
CA ARG A 62 6.69 -7.85 11.36
C ARG A 62 6.86 -9.27 11.94
N PRO A 63 6.67 -10.37 11.19
CA PRO A 63 6.85 -11.72 11.72
C PRO A 63 8.29 -12.04 12.11
N TYR A 64 9.26 -11.40 11.46
CA TYR A 64 10.69 -11.72 11.59
C TYR A 64 11.45 -10.70 12.41
N TYR A 65 11.13 -9.42 12.25
CA TYR A 65 11.87 -8.32 12.86
C TYR A 65 11.04 -7.50 13.83
N TRP A 66 11.72 -6.85 14.76
CA TRP A 66 11.12 -5.92 15.70
C TRP A 66 12.05 -4.75 16.01
N TRP A 67 11.51 -3.53 15.96
CA TRP A 67 12.09 -2.34 16.58
C TRP A 67 10.99 -1.31 16.89
N PRO A 68 11.19 -0.37 17.82
CA PRO A 68 10.10 0.50 18.32
C PRO A 68 9.44 1.36 17.25
N THR A 69 10.20 1.88 16.29
CA THR A 69 9.74 2.83 15.26
C THR A 69 9.35 2.16 13.94
N MET A 70 9.27 0.82 13.89
CA MET A 70 9.06 0.06 12.65
C MET A 70 7.86 0.52 11.80
N LYS A 71 6.72 0.86 12.42
CA LYS A 71 5.55 1.37 11.70
C LYS A 71 5.79 2.72 11.03
N LYS A 72 6.59 3.59 11.66
CA LYS A 72 6.95 4.90 11.12
C LYS A 72 8.03 4.74 10.06
N ASP A 73 9.01 3.88 10.30
CA ASP A 73 10.14 3.72 9.40
C ASP A 73 9.72 3.14 8.04
N VAL A 74 8.69 2.28 7.98
CA VAL A 74 8.11 1.80 6.70
C VAL A 74 7.44 2.90 5.86
N GLU A 75 7.27 4.13 6.38
CA GLU A 75 6.92 5.31 5.57
C GLU A 75 8.04 5.68 4.60
N PHE A 76 9.22 5.05 4.70
CA PHE A 76 10.29 5.04 3.70
C PHE A 76 9.78 4.92 2.25
N VAL A 77 8.74 4.11 2.01
CA VAL A 77 8.13 3.92 0.69
C VAL A 77 7.64 5.24 0.08
N ALA A 78 7.24 6.22 0.89
CA ALA A 78 6.81 7.53 0.41
C ALA A 78 7.93 8.29 -0.30
N ARG A 79 9.21 7.93 -0.11
CA ARG A 79 10.37 8.52 -0.80
C ARG A 79 10.72 7.81 -2.11
N CYS A 80 10.08 6.69 -2.43
CA CYS A 80 10.35 5.94 -3.66
C CYS A 80 9.71 6.63 -4.87
N LEU A 81 10.55 7.10 -5.80
CA LEU A 81 10.09 7.78 -7.02
C LEU A 81 9.16 6.89 -7.87
N THR A 82 9.50 5.60 -8.03
CA THR A 82 8.66 4.65 -8.78
C THR A 82 7.27 4.53 -8.14
N CYS A 83 7.21 4.39 -6.81
CA CYS A 83 5.92 4.34 -6.11
C CYS A 83 5.14 5.65 -6.21
N GLN A 84 5.80 6.80 -6.15
CA GLN A 84 5.13 8.11 -6.29
C GLN A 84 4.51 8.28 -7.67
N HIS A 85 5.20 7.87 -8.74
CA HIS A 85 4.68 7.99 -10.11
C HIS A 85 3.50 7.05 -10.33
N VAL A 86 3.61 5.80 -9.88
CA VAL A 86 2.56 4.77 -10.09
C VAL A 86 1.36 4.98 -9.17
N LYS A 87 1.56 5.49 -7.94
CA LYS A 87 0.47 5.82 -7.00
C LYS A 87 0.02 7.28 -7.13
N THR A 88 0.00 7.83 -8.33
CA THR A 88 -0.68 9.11 -8.56
C THR A 88 -2.11 9.02 -8.00
N GLU A 89 -2.61 10.08 -7.35
CA GLU A 89 -3.92 10.06 -6.71
C GLU A 89 -4.99 9.65 -7.73
N HIS A 90 -5.46 8.41 -7.64
CA HIS A 90 -6.63 7.93 -8.40
C HIS A 90 -7.93 8.53 -7.85
N GLN A 91 -7.87 9.18 -6.69
CA GLN A 91 -8.92 10.06 -6.21
C GLN A 91 -8.78 11.35 -7.03
N ALA A 92 -9.50 11.45 -8.14
CA ALA A 92 -9.91 12.77 -8.56
C ALA A 92 -10.51 13.46 -7.32
N LEU A 93 -10.16 14.73 -7.06
CA LEU A 93 -10.96 15.55 -6.17
C LEU A 93 -12.41 15.23 -6.52
N ALA A 94 -13.19 14.77 -5.55
CA ALA A 94 -14.61 14.53 -5.75
C ALA A 94 -15.23 15.91 -6.04
N GLY A 95 -15.10 16.34 -7.29
CA GLY A 95 -15.75 17.51 -7.82
C GLY A 95 -17.22 17.28 -7.61
N LYS A 96 -17.93 18.35 -7.26
CA LYS A 96 -19.38 18.30 -7.12
C LYS A 96 -19.92 17.73 -8.44
N LEU A 97 -20.44 16.50 -8.41
CA LEU A 97 -21.17 15.94 -9.55
C LEU A 97 -22.27 16.95 -9.85
N HIS A 98 -22.16 17.66 -10.96
CA HIS A 98 -23.22 18.54 -11.40
C HIS A 98 -24.37 17.63 -11.86
N PRO A 99 -25.50 17.59 -11.12
CA PRO A 99 -26.64 16.82 -11.57
C PRO A 99 -27.08 17.41 -12.90
N LEU A 100 -27.34 16.56 -13.88
CA LEU A 100 -27.99 17.01 -15.10
C LEU A 100 -29.35 17.59 -14.72
N SER A 101 -29.71 18.74 -15.28
CA SER A 101 -31.07 19.29 -15.13
C SER A 101 -32.08 18.22 -15.56
N ILE A 102 -33.10 18.02 -14.74
CA ILE A 102 -34.21 17.10 -15.06
C ILE A 102 -34.89 17.67 -16.31
N PRO A 103 -35.00 16.89 -17.40
CA PRO A 103 -35.74 17.33 -18.58
C PRO A 103 -37.21 17.50 -18.21
N GLU A 104 -37.85 18.58 -18.67
CA GLU A 104 -39.26 18.86 -18.42
C GLU A 104 -40.15 17.96 -19.30
N TRP A 105 -39.63 17.48 -20.43
CA TRP A 105 -40.41 16.69 -21.40
C TRP A 105 -39.66 15.49 -22.00
N LYS A 106 -40.43 14.54 -22.55
CA LYS A 106 -39.90 13.39 -23.28
C LYS A 106 -39.06 13.87 -24.48
N TRP A 107 -37.88 13.26 -24.68
CA TRP A 107 -36.93 13.52 -25.78
C TRP A 107 -36.14 14.84 -25.73
N GLU A 108 -36.21 15.59 -24.63
CA GLU A 108 -35.49 16.86 -24.52
C GLU A 108 -33.97 16.67 -24.42
N LYS A 109 -33.54 15.51 -23.92
CA LYS A 109 -32.12 15.18 -23.77
C LYS A 109 -31.83 13.76 -24.25
N ILE A 110 -30.92 13.66 -25.21
CA ILE A 110 -30.40 12.39 -25.72
C ILE A 110 -28.90 12.38 -25.45
N THR A 111 -28.42 11.41 -24.67
CA THR A 111 -26.98 11.17 -24.47
C THR A 111 -26.57 9.89 -25.18
N MET A 112 -25.46 9.93 -25.90
CA MET A 112 -24.89 8.78 -26.60
C MET A 112 -23.50 8.47 -26.03
N ASP A 113 -23.22 7.20 -25.83
CA ASP A 113 -21.91 6.70 -25.38
C ASP A 113 -21.41 5.60 -26.34
N PHE A 114 -20.09 5.46 -26.46
CA PHE A 114 -19.45 4.47 -27.31
C PHE A 114 -18.83 3.35 -26.48
N VAL A 115 -19.32 2.14 -26.67
CA VAL A 115 -18.65 0.95 -26.13
C VAL A 115 -17.54 0.53 -27.10
N THR A 116 -16.29 0.64 -26.66
CA THR A 116 -15.13 0.11 -27.40
C THR A 116 -14.54 -1.09 -26.65
N GLY A 117 -14.12 -2.14 -27.38
CA GLY A 117 -13.55 -3.37 -26.80
C GLY A 117 -14.41 -4.63 -26.89
N LEU A 118 -15.51 -4.62 -27.66
CA LEU A 118 -16.20 -5.86 -28.03
C LEU A 118 -15.41 -6.57 -29.14
N HIS A 119 -15.13 -7.85 -28.95
CA HIS A 119 -14.45 -8.67 -29.95
C HIS A 119 -15.28 -8.68 -31.24
N SER A 120 -14.58 -8.51 -32.36
CA SER A 120 -15.13 -8.13 -33.64
C SER A 120 -15.85 -9.27 -34.34
N GLU A 121 -17.03 -9.70 -33.88
CA GLU A 121 -18.02 -10.34 -34.75
C GLU A 121 -19.44 -9.93 -34.31
N ASN A 122 -20.16 -9.28 -35.22
CA ASN A 122 -21.56 -8.84 -35.12
C ASN A 122 -21.82 -7.54 -34.34
N MET A 123 -21.55 -6.42 -35.02
CA MET A 123 -22.19 -5.14 -34.76
C MET A 123 -23.70 -5.25 -35.07
N MET A 124 -24.49 -5.77 -34.13
CA MET A 124 -25.91 -5.46 -34.05
C MET A 124 -26.11 -4.39 -32.99
N LEU A 125 -26.25 -3.15 -33.47
CA LEU A 125 -26.69 -2.01 -32.68
C LEU A 125 -28.16 -2.23 -32.27
N PHE A 126 -28.38 -2.72 -31.06
CA PHE A 126 -29.61 -2.45 -30.34
C PHE A 126 -29.24 -1.92 -28.95
N GLY A 127 -29.06 -0.60 -28.89
CA GLY A 127 -29.03 0.13 -27.63
C GLY A 127 -30.41 0.02 -27.00
N TRP A 128 -30.48 -0.66 -25.86
CA TRP A 128 -31.62 -0.50 -24.96
C TRP A 128 -31.57 0.91 -24.40
N LEU A 129 -32.44 1.78 -24.94
CA LEU A 129 -32.84 3.00 -24.26
C LEU A 129 -33.41 2.59 -22.89
N GLY A 130 -32.67 2.88 -21.83
CA GLY A 130 -33.27 3.08 -20.52
C GLY A 130 -34.18 4.29 -20.63
N ILE A 131 -35.46 4.02 -20.79
CA ILE A 131 -36.54 5.00 -20.69
C ILE A 131 -36.76 5.20 -19.18
N ASP A 132 -36.54 6.42 -18.69
CA ASP A 132 -37.14 6.85 -17.42
C ASP A 132 -38.67 6.95 -17.56
#